data_AF-A0A0F9AXD5-F1
#
_entry.id   AF-A0A0F9AXD5-F1
#
_cell.length_a   1.000
_cell.length_b   1.000
_cell.length_c   1.000
_cell.angle_alpha   90.00
_cell.angle_beta   90.00
_cell.angle_gamma   90.00
#
_symmetry.space_group_name_H-M   'P 1'
#
loop_
_entity.id
_entity.type
_entity.pdbx_description
1 polymer ?
#
loop_
_entity_poly.entity_id
_entity_poly.type
_entity_poly.pdbx_seq_one_letter_code
_entity_poly.pdbx_strand_id
1 'polypeptide(L)'
;MIASVCAICGVPIPESRLTCSDDCHEKAVDIIEGQFGVYKKVVDAVSGNIYRVPVRDIIELGLKQQDLKNYPAWVEVDHVE
;
A
#
# COMPACT_ATOMS: atom_id res chain seq x y z
N MET A 1 -3.42 29.64 0.92
CA MET A 1 -3.15 28.27 0.46
C MET A 1 -2.02 27.72 1.30
N ILE A 2 -2.26 26.65 2.06
CA ILE A 2 -1.19 25.99 2.82
C ILE A 2 -0.61 24.95 1.87
N ALA A 3 0.61 25.19 1.37
CA ALA A 3 1.29 24.18 0.57
C ALA A 3 1.57 22.95 1.45
N SER A 4 1.17 21.77 0.98
CA SER A 4 1.66 20.51 1.55
C SER A 4 3.16 20.38 1.31
N VAL A 5 3.83 19.58 2.13
CA VAL A 5 5.27 19.30 1.97
C VAL A 5 5.47 17.84 1.58
N CYS A 6 6.50 17.57 0.79
CA CYS A 6 6.90 16.21 0.47
C CYS A 6 7.22 15.43 1.74
N ALA A 7 6.61 14.25 1.89
CA ALA A 7 6.78 13.39 3.05
C ALA A 7 8.23 12.89 3.26
N ILE A 8 9.08 12.98 2.23
CA ILE A 8 10.47 12.50 2.28
C ILE A 8 11.48 13.64 2.46
N CYS A 9 11.38 14.73 1.69
CA CYS A 9 12.41 15.78 1.67
C CYS A 9 11.91 17.16 2.12
N GLY A 10 10.62 17.31 2.43
CA GLY A 10 10.06 18.54 3.00
C GLY A 10 9.86 19.71 2.04
N VAL A 11 10.15 19.55 0.74
CA VAL A 11 9.91 20.62 -0.24
C VAL A 11 8.41 20.84 -0.47
N PRO A 12 7.96 22.07 -0.79
CA PRO A 12 6.56 22.35 -1.08
C PRO A 12 6.06 21.57 -2.30
N ILE A 13 4.85 21.01 -2.20
CA ILE A 13 4.18 20.27 -3.29
C ILE A 13 2.70 20.68 -3.39
N PRO A 14 2.07 20.50 -4.57
CA PRO A 14 0.63 20.66 -4.70
C PRO A 14 -0.12 19.67 -3.79
N GLU A 15 -1.27 20.09 -3.25
CA GLU A 15 -2.07 19.33 -2.26
C GLU A 15 -2.48 17.91 -2.73
N SER A 16 -2.45 17.65 -4.05
CA SER A 16 -2.82 16.35 -4.63
C SER A 16 -1.71 15.30 -4.62
N ARG A 17 -0.51 15.61 -4.10
CA ARG A 17 0.62 14.69 -4.06
C ARG A 17 1.16 14.51 -2.64
N LEU A 18 1.73 13.35 -2.39
CA LEU A 18 2.48 13.05 -1.16
C LEU A 18 3.99 13.32 -1.33
N THR A 19 4.49 13.19 -2.56
CA THR A 19 5.93 13.24 -2.90
C THR A 19 6.20 14.21 -4.05
N CYS A 20 7.40 14.80 -4.07
CA CYS A 20 7.77 15.81 -5.06
C CYS A 20 8.37 15.24 -6.35
N SER A 21 8.85 14.01 -6.33
CA SER A 21 9.53 13.34 -7.43
C SER A 21 9.37 11.83 -7.33
N ASP A 22 9.62 11.14 -8.44
CA ASP A 22 9.58 9.68 -8.51
C ASP A 22 10.61 9.05 -7.55
N ASP A 23 11.79 9.65 -7.39
CA ASP A 23 12.78 9.19 -6.39
C ASP A 23 12.26 9.28 -4.94
N CYS A 24 11.53 10.35 -4.60
CA CYS A 24 10.91 10.47 -3.28
C CYS A 24 9.72 9.52 -3.14
N HIS A 25 9.03 9.24 -4.23
CA HIS A 25 7.95 8.27 -4.29
C HIS A 25 8.44 6.85 -4.01
N GLU A 26 9.45 6.37 -4.73
CA GLU A 26 10.03 5.04 -4.48
C GLU A 26 10.55 4.91 -3.04
N LYS A 27 11.22 5.93 -2.51
CA LYS A 27 11.64 5.93 -1.10
C LYS A 27 10.46 5.85 -0.12
N ALA A 28 9.36 6.53 -0.43
CA ALA A 28 8.16 6.45 0.40
C ALA A 28 7.57 5.04 0.37
N VAL A 29 7.46 4.43 -0.81
CA VAL A 29 6.99 3.05 -0.98
C VAL A 29 7.90 2.09 -0.20
N ASP A 30 9.23 2.19 -0.35
CA ASP A 30 10.19 1.35 0.35
C ASP A 30 10.09 1.48 1.88
N ILE A 31 9.90 2.69 2.40
CA ILE A 31 9.69 2.92 3.84
C ILE A 31 8.39 2.25 4.31
N ILE A 32 7.30 2.40 3.55
CA ILE A 32 6.01 1.81 3.91
C ILE A 32 6.09 0.29 3.87
N GLU A 33 6.69 -0.30 2.84
CA GLU A 33 6.91 -1.76 2.76
C GLU A 33 7.83 -2.25 3.87
N GLY A 34 8.88 -1.50 4.21
CA GLY A 34 9.79 -1.84 5.30
C GLY A 34 9.14 -1.80 6.68
N GLN A 35 8.20 -0.88 6.92
CA GLN A 35 7.49 -0.75 8.19
C GLN A 35 6.30 -1.70 8.33
N PHE A 36 5.56 -1.90 7.24
CA PHE A 36 4.28 -2.59 7.26
C PHE A 36 4.32 -3.98 6.61
N GLY A 37 5.44 -4.35 6.01
CA GLY A 37 5.63 -5.57 5.23
C GLY A 37 5.27 -5.37 3.76
N VAL A 38 5.85 -6.19 2.89
CA VAL A 38 5.63 -6.15 1.42
C VAL A 38 4.21 -6.56 1.04
N TYR A 39 3.50 -7.30 1.91
CA TYR A 39 2.15 -7.79 1.67
C TYR A 39 1.24 -7.53 2.86
N LYS A 40 -0.04 -7.28 2.57
CA LYS A 40 -1.10 -7.16 3.57
C LYS A 40 -2.17 -8.24 3.39
N LYS A 41 -2.65 -8.70 4.55
CA LYS A 41 -3.83 -9.55 4.69
C LYS A 41 -5.06 -8.66 4.54
N VAL A 42 -5.80 -8.77 3.44
CA VAL A 42 -7.01 -7.99 3.19
C VAL A 42 -8.21 -8.93 3.17
N VAL A 43 -9.23 -8.60 3.94
CA VAL A 43 -10.48 -9.36 4.04
C VAL A 43 -11.52 -8.71 3.14
N ASP A 44 -12.11 -9.49 2.24
CA ASP A 44 -13.29 -9.07 1.51
C ASP A 44 -14.48 -9.05 2.47
N ALA A 45 -15.04 -7.86 2.70
CA ALA A 45 -16.13 -7.66 3.65
C ALA A 45 -17.43 -8.39 3.28
N VAL A 46 -17.62 -8.77 2.02
CA VAL A 46 -18.84 -9.48 1.56
C VAL A 46 -18.65 -10.99 1.59
N SER A 47 -17.54 -11.48 1.02
CA SER A 47 -17.32 -12.94 0.93
C SER A 47 -16.60 -13.53 2.16
N GLY A 48 -15.95 -12.70 2.97
CA GLY A 48 -15.07 -13.14 4.07
C GLY A 48 -13.74 -13.74 3.59
N ASN A 49 -13.52 -13.85 2.27
CA ASN A 49 -12.27 -14.36 1.72
C ASN A 49 -11.11 -13.43 2.05
N ILE A 50 -9.94 -14.05 2.24
CA ILE A 50 -8.73 -13.34 2.65
C ILE A 50 -7.70 -13.41 1.53
N TYR A 51 -7.15 -12.25 1.17
CA TYR A 51 -6.23 -12.09 0.05
C TYR A 51 -4.89 -11.53 0.51
N ARG A 52 -3.84 -11.94 -0.21
CA ARG A 52 -2.47 -11.44 -0.07
C ARG A 52 -2.20 -10.37 -1.10
N VAL A 53 -2.34 -9.11 -0.68
CA VAL A 53 -2.23 -7.94 -1.54
C VAL A 53 -0.85 -7.30 -1.35
N PRO A 54 -0.07 -7.05 -2.42
CA PRO A 54 1.16 -6.27 -2.34
C PRO A 54 0.88 -4.86 -1.83
N VAL A 55 1.70 -4.35 -0.92
CA VAL A 55 1.54 -2.99 -0.40
C VAL A 55 1.74 -1.94 -1.49
N ARG A 56 2.73 -2.14 -2.39
CA ARG A 56 2.92 -1.31 -3.57
C ARG A 56 1.63 -1.17 -4.40
N ASP A 57 0.91 -2.25 -4.67
CA ASP A 57 -0.34 -2.18 -5.45
C ASP A 57 -1.42 -1.35 -4.75
N ILE A 58 -1.51 -1.43 -3.42
CA ILE A 58 -2.44 -0.60 -2.62
C ILE A 58 -2.09 0.89 -2.77
N ILE A 59 -0.80 1.23 -2.79
CA ILE A 59 -0.32 2.61 -2.88
C ILE A 59 -0.50 3.15 -4.31
N GLU A 60 -0.08 2.39 -5.33
CA GLU A 60 -0.04 2.86 -6.71
C GLU A 60 -1.41 2.83 -7.41
N LEU A 61 -2.18 1.78 -7.18
CA LEU A 61 -3.42 1.50 -7.92
C LEU A 61 -4.66 1.79 -7.08
N GLY A 62 -4.50 1.92 -5.76
CA GLY A 62 -5.59 1.77 -4.82
C GLY A 62 -6.08 0.33 -4.74
N LEU A 63 -7.04 0.08 -3.86
CA LEU A 63 -7.64 -1.25 -3.70
C LEU A 63 -9.16 -1.15 -3.60
N LYS A 64 -9.87 -1.60 -4.63
CA LYS A 64 -11.33 -1.75 -4.57
C LYS A 64 -11.67 -3.20 -4.29
N GLN A 65 -12.81 -3.42 -3.64
CA GLN A 65 -13.28 -4.76 -3.30
C GLN A 65 -13.34 -5.71 -4.52
N GLN A 66 -13.80 -5.20 -5.67
CA GLN A 66 -13.88 -5.97 -6.93
C GLN A 66 -12.52 -6.44 -7.47
N ASP A 67 -11.43 -5.79 -7.05
CA ASP A 67 -10.07 -6.11 -7.50
C ASP A 67 -9.46 -7.26 -6.67
N LEU A 68 -10.02 -7.55 -5.48
CA LEU A 68 -9.50 -8.57 -4.57
C LEU A 68 -9.39 -9.95 -5.21
N LYS A 69 -10.31 -10.29 -6.11
CA LYS A 69 -10.32 -11.56 -6.87
C LYS A 69 -9.07 -11.78 -7.74
N ASN A 70 -8.29 -10.73 -8.03
CA ASN A 70 -7.08 -10.81 -8.85
C ASN A 70 -5.84 -11.17 -8.01
N TYR A 71 -5.95 -11.17 -6.69
CA TYR A 71 -4.86 -11.47 -5.78
C TYR A 71 -4.94 -12.92 -5.28
N PRO A 72 -3.79 -13.54 -4.94
CA PRO A 72 -3.79 -14.88 -4.36
C PRO A 72 -4.45 -14.88 -2.98
N ALA A 73 -5.06 -16.00 -2.61
CA ALA A 73 -5.58 -16.21 -1.27
C ALA A 73 -4.46 -16.14 -0.22
N TRP A 74 -4.76 -15.60 0.96
CA TRP A 74 -3.86 -15.63 2.09
C TRP A 74 -3.94 -17.00 2.77
N VAL A 75 -3.02 -17.90 2.43
CA VAL A 75 -2.90 -19.19 3.10
C VAL A 75 -2.08 -18.97 4.37
N GLU A 76 -2.71 -19.09 5.54
CA GLU A 76 -1.97 -19.21 6.79
C GLU A 76 -1.37 -20.61 6.80
N VAL A 77 -0.04 -20.70 6.73
CA VAL A 77 0.63 -21.95 7.04
C VAL A 77 0.56 -22.12 8.56
N ASP A 78 -0.40 -22.90 9.03
CA ASP A 78 -0.45 -23.33 10.41
C ASP A 78 0.85 -24.09 10.71
N HIS A 79 1.75 -23.47 11.47
CA HIS A 79 2.82 -24.19 12.13
C HIS A 79 2.16 -25.06 13.21
N VAL A 80 1.83 -26.29 12.84
CA VAL A 80 1.53 -27.36 13.80
C VAL A 80 2.87 -27.69 14.48
N GLU A 81 3.05 -27.19 15.71
CA GLU A 81 4.04 -27.74 16.67
C GLU A 81 3.56 -29.09 17.21
#